data_AF-A0A920L1C2-F1
#
_entry.id   AF-A0A920L1C2-F1
#
_cell.length_a   1.000
_cell.length_b   1.000
_cell.length_c   1.000
_cell.angle_alpha   90.00
_cell.angle_beta   90.00
_cell.angle_gamma   90.00
#
_symmetry.space_group_name_H-M   'P 1'
#
loop_
_entity.id
_entity.type
_entity.pdbx_description
1 polymer ?
#
loop_
_entity_poly.entity_id
_entity_poly.type
_entity_poly.pdbx_seq_one_letter_code
_entity_poly.pdbx_strand_id
1 'polypeptide(L)'
;MDCTNKSLSKTRYIPKRQKRLAHTVIAQAVADGQIDFAAIDAQSWRFIKKYDKFANKIKVFDQTEPTPGLPFITSKPGLKDKLFCAIKKAIQALSDQDRSLLYLKDLIKLDEEKYIKI
;
A
#
# COMPACT_ATOMS: atom_id res chain seq x y z
N MET A 1 45.39 -14.75 24.14
CA MET A 1 44.45 -14.81 23.01
C MET A 1 43.15 -15.36 23.56
N ASP A 2 42.24 -14.45 23.90
CA ASP A 2 40.98 -14.77 24.58
C ASP A 2 39.85 -14.75 23.54
N CYS A 3 39.37 -15.93 23.18
CA CYS A 3 38.27 -16.13 22.25
C CYS A 3 36.97 -16.33 23.05
N THR A 4 36.48 -15.28 23.70
CA THR A 4 35.19 -15.32 24.40
C THR A 4 34.06 -15.26 23.38
N ASN A 5 33.55 -16.45 23.06
CA ASN A 5 32.33 -16.69 22.29
C ASN A 5 31.13 -16.12 23.06
N LYS A 6 30.79 -14.85 22.80
CA LYS A 6 29.67 -14.16 23.44
C LYS A 6 28.37 -14.73 22.89
N SER A 7 27.89 -15.79 23.55
CA SER A 7 26.56 -16.37 23.34
C SER A 7 25.52 -15.26 23.31
N LEU A 8 25.01 -14.94 22.13
CA LEU A 8 23.83 -14.09 21.97
C LEU A 8 22.68 -14.81 22.67
N SER A 9 22.27 -14.31 23.85
CA SER A 9 21.05 -14.78 24.50
C SER A 9 19.91 -14.59 23.50
N LYS A 10 19.27 -15.68 23.09
CA LYS A 10 18.08 -15.64 22.22
C LYS A 10 16.90 -15.10 23.03
N THR A 11 16.89 -13.81 23.30
CA THR A 11 15.74 -13.14 23.90
C THR A 11 14.61 -13.19 22.88
N ARG A 12 13.51 -13.85 23.25
CA ARG A 12 12.30 -13.93 22.42
C ARG A 12 11.75 -12.52 22.23
N TYR A 13 11.73 -12.04 20.99
CA TYR A 13 11.10 -10.77 20.65
C TYR A 13 9.57 -10.91 20.69
N ILE A 14 8.89 -9.99 21.39
CA ILE A 14 7.43 -9.94 21.49
C ILE A 14 6.99 -8.61 20.85
N PRO A 15 6.37 -8.64 19.66
CA PRO A 15 5.97 -7.40 18.99
C PRO A 15 4.78 -6.76 19.69
N LYS A 16 4.82 -5.43 19.81
CA LYS A 16 3.70 -4.57 20.17
C LYS A 16 2.65 -4.63 19.06
N ARG A 17 1.38 -4.84 19.44
CA ARG A 17 0.27 -5.03 18.51
C ARG A 17 -0.85 -4.06 18.83
N GLN A 18 -1.46 -3.48 17.80
CA GLN A 18 -2.69 -2.72 17.92
C GLN A 18 -3.55 -2.91 16.67
N LYS A 19 -4.86 -3.01 16.85
CA LYS A 19 -5.81 -3.10 15.73
C LYS A 19 -6.23 -1.69 15.33
N ARG A 20 -5.70 -1.19 14.22
CA ARG A 20 -6.16 0.04 13.55
C ARG A 20 -6.50 -0.30 12.10
N LEU A 21 -7.40 0.47 11.48
CA LEU A 21 -7.93 0.15 10.14
C LEU A 21 -7.31 1.00 9.03
N ALA A 22 -6.89 2.22 9.32
CA ALA A 22 -6.34 3.14 8.32
C ALA A 22 -4.81 3.04 8.20
N HIS A 23 -4.31 2.98 6.96
CA HIS A 23 -2.88 2.90 6.66
C HIS A 23 -2.06 4.06 7.24
N THR A 24 -2.56 5.30 7.13
CA THR A 24 -1.90 6.50 7.68
C THR A 24 -1.76 6.41 9.20
N VAL A 25 -2.82 5.97 9.88
CA VAL A 25 -2.87 5.87 11.34
C VAL A 25 -1.95 4.77 11.86
N ILE A 26 -1.85 3.64 11.15
CA ILE A 26 -0.89 2.58 11.44
C ILE A 26 0.54 3.05 11.20
N ALA A 27 0.82 3.73 10.08
CA ALA A 27 2.15 4.24 9.75
C ALA A 27 2.64 5.23 10.83
N GLN A 28 1.79 6.16 11.26
CA GLN A 28 2.12 7.08 12.36
C GLN A 28 2.44 6.32 13.66
N ALA A 29 1.67 5.27 13.98
CA ALA A 29 1.93 4.45 15.17
C ALA A 29 3.28 3.71 15.11
N VAL A 30 3.76 3.32 13.91
CA VAL A 30 5.13 2.81 13.71
C VAL A 30 6.15 3.93 13.96
N ALA A 31 5.95 5.10 13.37
CA ALA A 31 6.84 6.25 13.53
C ALA A 31 6.96 6.73 14.99
N ASP A 32 5.90 6.53 15.79
CA ASP A 32 5.85 6.85 17.21
C ASP A 32 6.36 5.71 18.12
N GLY A 33 6.71 4.55 17.56
CA GLY A 33 7.17 3.38 18.32
C GLY A 33 6.10 2.68 19.14
N GLN A 34 4.81 2.95 18.87
CA GLN A 34 3.66 2.31 19.51
C GLN A 34 3.47 0.87 19.00
N ILE A 35 3.79 0.64 17.74
CA ILE A 35 3.87 -0.68 17.11
C ILE A 35 5.22 -0.80 16.39
N ASP A 36 5.73 -2.02 16.29
CA ASP A 36 7.09 -2.21 15.78
C ASP A 36 7.16 -2.28 14.25
N PHE A 37 6.16 -2.88 13.61
CA PHE A 37 6.07 -2.99 12.15
C PHE A 37 4.61 -3.10 11.69
N ALA A 38 4.39 -2.77 10.42
CA ALA A 38 3.10 -2.92 9.77
C ALA A 38 3.24 -3.14 8.27
N ALA A 39 2.31 -3.90 7.69
CA ALA A 39 2.11 -3.94 6.25
C ALA A 39 1.22 -2.76 5.82
N ILE A 40 1.67 -2.02 4.82
CA ILE A 40 0.98 -0.83 4.30
C ILE A 40 0.83 -1.02 2.79
N ASP A 41 -0.37 -0.74 2.28
CA ASP A 41 -0.61 -0.70 0.84
C ASP A 41 0.38 0.26 0.14
N ALA A 42 0.96 -0.18 -0.97
CA ALA A 42 2.04 0.56 -1.63
C ALA A 42 1.58 1.93 -2.14
N GLN A 43 0.32 2.08 -2.58
CA GLN A 43 -0.22 3.35 -3.04
C GLN A 43 -0.45 4.31 -1.86
N SER A 44 -0.98 3.80 -0.75
CA SER A 44 -1.11 4.53 0.50
C SER A 44 0.25 5.02 1.01
N TRP A 45 1.28 4.17 0.96
CA TRP A 45 2.63 4.54 1.35
C TRP A 45 3.24 5.65 0.47
N ARG A 46 2.96 5.65 -0.85
CA ARG A 46 3.40 6.75 -1.75
C ARG A 46 2.82 8.09 -1.31
N PHE A 47 1.54 8.13 -0.96
CA PHE A 47 0.90 9.34 -0.47
C PHE A 47 1.44 9.78 0.89
N ILE A 48 1.60 8.84 1.83
CA ILE A 48 2.18 9.10 3.16
C ILE A 48 3.58 9.72 3.02
N LYS A 49 4.46 9.14 2.19
CA LYS A 49 5.79 9.71 1.95
C LYS A 49 5.74 11.12 1.35
N LYS A 50 4.75 11.41 0.51
CA LYS A 50 4.65 12.69 -0.19
C LYS A 50 4.14 13.81 0.72
N TYR A 51 3.21 13.51 1.63
CA TYR A 51 2.48 14.53 2.39
C TYR A 51 2.76 14.52 3.90
N ASP A 52 3.22 13.41 4.46
CA ASP A 52 3.37 13.25 5.90
C ASP A 52 4.84 13.21 6.34
N LYS A 53 5.28 14.23 7.07
CA LYS A 53 6.69 14.34 7.54
C LYS A 53 7.14 13.19 8.43
N PHE A 54 6.22 12.52 9.14
CA PHE A 54 6.55 11.40 10.01
C PHE A 54 7.09 10.19 9.22
N ALA A 55 6.81 10.10 7.92
CA ALA A 55 7.29 9.03 7.06
C ALA A 55 8.82 8.90 7.08
N ASN A 56 9.54 10.00 7.32
CA ASN A 56 11.00 10.03 7.43
C ASN A 56 11.54 9.21 8.62
N LYS A 57 10.70 8.87 9.59
CA LYS A 57 11.05 8.03 10.75
C LYS A 57 10.86 6.52 10.48
N ILE A 58 10.28 6.16 9.34
CA ILE A 58 9.90 4.79 9.01
C ILE A 58 10.86 4.23 7.96
N LYS A 59 11.39 3.04 8.21
CA LYS A 59 12.20 2.29 7.24
C LYS A 59 11.36 1.17 6.63
N VAL A 60 11.29 1.14 5.29
CA VAL A 60 10.76 -0.01 4.56
C VAL A 60 11.86 -1.08 4.51
N PHE A 61 11.55 -2.28 4.99
CA PHE A 61 12.51 -3.40 4.99
C PHE A 61 12.14 -4.52 4.02
N ASP A 62 10.90 -4.55 3.50
CA ASP A 62 10.45 -5.54 2.53
C ASP A 62 9.26 -5.02 1.69
N GLN A 63 8.99 -5.67 0.56
CA GLN A 63 7.86 -5.40 -0.34
C GLN A 63 7.29 -6.71 -0.89
N THR A 64 5.96 -6.81 -0.94
CA THR A 64 5.30 -7.94 -1.59
C THR A 64 5.40 -7.83 -3.11
N GLU A 65 5.29 -8.96 -3.81
CA GLU A 65 5.09 -8.96 -5.25
C GLU A 65 3.86 -8.12 -5.64
N PRO A 66 3.88 -7.42 -6.79
CA PRO A 66 2.73 -6.64 -7.24
C PRO A 66 1.50 -7.53 -7.50
N THR A 67 0.38 -7.18 -6.87
CA THR A 67 -0.93 -7.77 -7.12
C THR A 67 -1.82 -6.80 -7.91
N PRO A 68 -2.91 -7.28 -8.56
CA PRO A 68 -3.88 -6.39 -9.18
C PRO A 68 -4.42 -5.33 -8.20
N GLY A 69 -4.48 -4.08 -8.66
CA GLY A 69 -5.04 -2.98 -7.88
C GLY A 69 -6.55 -3.11 -7.66
N LEU A 70 -7.10 -2.27 -6.78
CA LEU A 70 -8.50 -2.33 -6.36
C LEU A 70 -9.47 -2.35 -7.56
N PRO A 71 -10.38 -3.35 -7.64
CA PRO A 71 -11.30 -3.45 -8.76
C PRO A 71 -12.42 -2.40 -8.65
N PHE A 72 -12.83 -1.86 -9.79
CA PHE A 72 -14.08 -1.11 -9.91
C PHE A 72 -15.23 -2.08 -10.16
N ILE A 73 -16.20 -2.11 -9.26
CA ILE A 73 -17.36 -3.02 -9.32
C ILE A 73 -18.66 -2.24 -9.50
N THR A 74 -19.61 -2.82 -10.22
CA THR A 74 -20.96 -2.27 -10.37
C THR A 74 -21.99 -3.38 -10.21
N SER A 75 -23.09 -3.09 -9.50
CA SER A 75 -24.22 -4.00 -9.36
C SER A 75 -25.21 -3.90 -10.53
N LYS A 76 -25.02 -2.94 -11.45
CA LYS A 76 -25.96 -2.68 -12.55
C LYS A 76 -25.59 -3.49 -13.80
N PRO A 77 -26.44 -4.43 -14.24
CA PRO A 77 -26.20 -5.20 -15.46
C PRO A 77 -26.05 -4.28 -16.69
N GLY A 78 -25.17 -4.65 -17.61
CA GLY A 78 -24.95 -3.91 -18.86
C GLY A 78 -24.22 -2.57 -18.74
N LEU A 79 -23.88 -2.11 -17.52
CA LEU A 79 -23.12 -0.86 -17.35
C LEU A 79 -21.59 -1.05 -17.30
N LYS A 80 -21.09 -2.28 -17.09
CA LYS A 80 -19.64 -2.57 -16.94
C LYS A 80 -18.80 -1.92 -18.05
N ASP A 81 -19.13 -2.18 -19.32
CA ASP A 81 -18.35 -1.65 -20.45
C ASP A 81 -18.54 -0.15 -20.66
N LYS A 82 -19.74 0.38 -20.41
CA LYS A 82 -20.02 1.81 -20.52
C LYS A 82 -19.24 2.60 -19.46
N LEU A 83 -19.25 2.13 -18.21
CA LEU A 83 -18.48 2.72 -17.11
C LEU A 83 -16.98 2.60 -17.36
N PHE A 84 -16.50 1.45 -17.85
CA PHE A 84 -15.10 1.28 -18.22
C PHE A 84 -14.66 2.34 -19.24
N CYS A 85 -15.40 2.48 -20.34
CA CYS A 85 -15.10 3.46 -21.38
C CYS A 85 -15.18 4.91 -20.85
N ALA A 86 -16.18 5.22 -20.03
CA ALA A 86 -16.35 6.55 -19.46
C ALA A 86 -15.20 6.91 -18.51
N ILE A 87 -14.84 6.02 -17.58
CA ILE A 87 -13.75 6.23 -16.62
C ILE A 87 -12.41 6.33 -17.35
N LYS A 88 -12.16 5.45 -18.33
CA LYS A 88 -10.94 5.49 -19.14
C LYS A 88 -10.79 6.84 -19.87
N LYS A 89 -11.87 7.33 -20.50
CA LYS A 89 -11.89 8.66 -21.13
C LYS A 89 -11.67 9.78 -20.12
N ALA A 90 -12.28 9.69 -18.94
CA ALA A 90 -12.09 10.68 -17.89
C ALA A 90 -10.63 10.74 -17.42
N ILE A 91 -9.97 9.60 -17.22
CA ILE A 91 -8.53 9.53 -16.88
C ILE A 91 -7.67 10.15 -17.99
N GLN A 92 -8.02 9.89 -19.27
CA GLN A 92 -7.30 10.45 -20.42
C GLN A 92 -7.51 11.96 -20.59
N ALA A 93 -8.64 12.50 -20.12
CA ALA A 93 -8.96 13.91 -20.19
C ALA A 93 -8.38 14.75 -19.04
N LEU A 94 -7.82 14.10 -18.01
CA LEU A 94 -7.12 14.80 -16.93
C LEU A 94 -5.87 15.50 -17.48
N SER A 95 -5.56 16.67 -16.90
CA SER A 95 -4.28 17.33 -17.13
C SER A 95 -3.12 16.44 -16.67
N ASP A 96 -1.93 16.63 -17.23
CA ASP A 96 -0.74 15.89 -16.77
C ASP A 96 -0.42 16.16 -15.30
N GLN A 97 -0.71 17.38 -14.83
CA GLN A 97 -0.61 17.75 -13.43
C GLN A 97 -1.53 16.89 -12.56
N ASP A 98 -2.81 16.76 -12.93
CA ASP A 98 -3.78 15.99 -12.16
C ASP A 98 -3.51 14.47 -12.24
N ARG A 99 -3.11 13.96 -13.41
CA ARG A 99 -2.71 12.54 -13.56
C ARG A 99 -1.54 12.19 -12.67
N SER A 100 -0.54 13.07 -12.63
CA SER A 100 0.64 12.94 -11.76
C SER A 100 0.26 13.05 -10.28
N LEU A 101 -0.61 14.00 -9.93
CA LEU A 101 -1.07 14.22 -8.56
C LEU A 101 -1.84 13.02 -8.00
N LEU A 102 -2.76 12.46 -8.80
CA LEU A 102 -3.64 11.36 -8.42
C LEU A 102 -3.00 9.99 -8.62
N TYR A 103 -1.84 9.90 -9.25
CA TYR A 103 -1.21 8.66 -9.71
C TYR A 103 -2.08 7.82 -10.66
N LEU A 104 -3.00 8.47 -11.40
CA LEU A 104 -3.90 7.80 -12.35
C LEU A 104 -3.32 7.80 -13.76
N LYS A 105 -2.88 6.63 -14.21
CA LYS A 105 -2.28 6.46 -15.55
C LYS A 105 -3.29 6.01 -16.59
N ASP A 106 -4.00 4.93 -16.32
CA ASP A 106 -5.01 4.35 -17.23
C ASP A 106 -5.94 3.42 -16.42
N LEU A 107 -7.01 2.96 -17.06
CA LEU A 107 -7.84 1.84 -16.62
C LEU A 107 -7.73 0.69 -17.63
N ILE A 108 -7.42 -0.50 -17.12
CA ILE A 108 -7.28 -1.73 -17.91
C ILE A 108 -8.33 -2.76 -17.50
N LYS A 109 -8.72 -3.64 -18.42
CA LYS A 109 -9.53 -4.82 -18.10
C LYS A 109 -8.59 -5.93 -17.67
N LEU A 110 -8.94 -6.60 -16.57
CA LEU A 110 -8.26 -7.79 -16.08
C LEU A 110 -9.29 -8.90 -15.92
N ASP A 111 -8.86 -10.12 -16.19
CA ASP A 111 -9.68 -11.31 -15.94
C ASP A 111 -9.84 -11.53 -14.44
N GLU A 112 -11.02 -12.00 -14.03
CA GLU A 112 -11.35 -12.22 -12.62
C GLU A 112 -10.39 -13.21 -11.95
N GLU A 113 -9.86 -14.17 -12.70
CA GLU A 113 -8.85 -15.12 -12.23
C GLU A 113 -7.58 -14.45 -11.67
N LYS A 114 -7.23 -13.25 -12.17
CA LYS A 114 -6.08 -12.48 -11.65
C LYS A 114 -6.31 -12.01 -10.21
N TYR A 115 -7.55 -11.87 -9.78
CA TYR A 115 -7.91 -11.46 -8.42
C TYR A 115 -8.09 -12.63 -7.46
N ILE A 116 -8.30 -13.85 -7.98
CA ILE A 116 -8.59 -15.05 -7.17
C ILE A 116 -7.33 -15.88 -6.94
N LYS A 117 -6.39 -15.87 -7.89
CA LYS A 117 -5.08 -16.53 -7.76
C LYS A 117 -4.15 -15.66 -6.92
N ILE A 118 -4.18 -15.85 -5.60
CA ILE A 118 -3.22 -15.29 -4.63
C ILE A 118 -2.47 -16.47 -4.00
#